data_AF-A0A8J2XHC7-F1
#
_entry.id   AF-A0A8J2XHC7-F1
#
_cell.length_a   1.000
_cell.length_b   1.000
_cell.length_c   1.000
_cell.angle_alpha   90.00
_cell.angle_beta   90.00
_cell.angle_gamma   90.00
#
_symmetry.space_group_name_H-M   'P 1'
#
loop_
_entity.id
_entity.type
_entity.pdbx_description
1 polymer ?
#
loop_
_entity_poly.entity_id
_entity_poly.type
_entity_poly.pdbx_seq_one_letter_code
_entity_poly.pdbx_strand_id
1 'polypeptide(L)'
;MNKPETRYHQSDIEKVFHKLISNWNELTDFYNTEVKFDYDDPNDRLAYVDIGDISKFIVEKKKAEQTEKFEIFFENVEEIMIYGEHYVQELIVIGLFEGIQAFCGYKIDYYRSFDKWLKPNSLKAWRELIDFWEKDDWKRTAESEKILNKKK
;
A
#
# COMPACT_ATOMS: atom_id res chain seq x y z
N MET A 1 13.48 -3.96 23.45
CA MET A 1 13.71 -3.26 22.17
C MET A 1 13.13 -1.86 22.31
N ASN A 2 13.93 -0.81 22.11
CA ASN A 2 13.39 0.55 22.05
C ASN A 2 12.57 0.68 20.77
N LYS A 3 11.37 1.28 20.87
CA LYS A 3 10.57 1.64 19.70
C LYS A 3 11.42 2.56 18.81
N PRO A 4 11.47 2.34 17.48
CA PRO A 4 12.16 3.27 16.59
C PRO A 4 11.58 4.68 16.76
N GLU A 5 12.44 5.69 16.59
CA GLU A 5 12.04 7.10 16.62
C GLU A 5 11.00 7.38 15.54
N THR A 6 9.87 7.98 15.92
CA THR A 6 8.84 8.39 14.97
C THR A 6 9.37 9.52 14.07
N ARG A 7 9.25 9.36 12.76
CA ARG A 7 9.70 10.33 11.74
C ARG A 7 8.55 10.91 10.90
N TYR A 8 7.42 10.22 10.87
CA TYR A 8 6.23 10.57 10.08
C TYR A 8 5.04 10.78 11.01
N HIS A 9 4.44 11.96 10.90
CA HIS A 9 3.36 12.44 11.76
C HIS A 9 2.18 12.92 10.93
N GLN A 10 0.97 12.78 11.46
CA GLN A 10 -0.25 13.33 10.86
C GLN A 10 -0.16 14.84 10.71
N SER A 11 0.47 15.53 11.66
CA SER A 11 0.66 16.99 11.60
C SER A 11 1.54 17.46 10.45
N ASP A 12 2.30 16.55 9.83
CA ASP A 12 3.15 16.80 8.66
C ASP A 12 2.85 15.76 7.57
N ILE A 13 1.56 15.64 7.24
CA ILE A 13 1.08 14.59 6.33
C ILE A 13 1.68 14.71 4.93
N GLU A 14 1.99 15.93 4.48
CA GLU A 14 2.62 16.14 3.17
C GLU A 14 4.00 15.48 3.09
N LYS A 15 4.79 15.50 4.17
CA LYS A 15 6.06 14.77 4.22
C LYS A 15 5.87 13.26 4.05
N VAL A 16 4.76 12.71 4.53
CA VAL A 16 4.41 11.29 4.34
C VAL A 16 4.17 11.00 2.85
N PHE A 17 3.37 11.82 2.18
CA PHE A 17 3.10 11.67 0.75
C PHE A 17 4.35 11.87 -0.10
N HIS A 18 5.14 12.91 0.18
CA HIS A 18 6.43 13.13 -0.50
C HIS A 18 7.36 11.93 -0.35
N LYS A 19 7.44 11.32 0.83
CA LYS A 19 8.19 10.09 1.01
C LYS A 19 7.61 8.95 0.19
N LEU A 20 6.30 8.73 0.28
CA LEU A 20 5.60 7.63 -0.38
C LEU A 20 5.87 7.61 -1.90
N ILE A 21 5.75 8.77 -2.54
CA ILE A 21 5.89 8.93 -4.00
C ILE A 21 7.34 9.15 -4.47
N SER A 22 8.29 9.31 -3.53
CA SER A 22 9.67 9.62 -3.88
C SER A 22 10.31 8.55 -4.78
N ASN A 23 11.21 8.98 -5.67
CA ASN A 23 11.93 8.13 -6.65
C ASN A 23 11.05 7.51 -7.76
N TRP A 24 9.83 8.04 -7.93
CA TRP A 24 8.94 7.71 -9.03
C TRP A 24 8.31 8.97 -9.63
N ASN A 25 8.98 9.59 -10.61
CA ASN A 25 8.53 10.86 -11.20
C ASN A 25 7.09 10.83 -11.71
N GLU A 26 6.69 9.77 -12.43
CA GLU A 26 5.32 9.66 -12.93
C GLU A 26 4.25 9.65 -11.81
N LEU A 27 4.51 8.95 -10.69
CA LEU A 27 3.60 8.97 -9.54
C LEU A 27 3.63 10.34 -8.85
N THR A 28 4.80 10.99 -8.77
CA THR A 28 4.92 12.36 -8.26
C THR A 28 4.13 13.36 -9.12
N ASP A 29 4.21 13.25 -10.43
CA ASP A 29 3.48 14.10 -11.37
C ASP A 29 1.97 13.87 -11.22
N PHE A 30 1.53 12.60 -11.24
CA PHE A 30 0.14 12.23 -10.97
C PHE A 30 -0.36 12.78 -9.64
N TYR A 31 0.44 12.66 -8.57
CA TYR A 31 0.08 13.18 -7.27
C TYR A 31 -0.11 14.70 -7.28
N ASN A 32 0.80 15.44 -7.93
CA ASN A 32 0.75 16.89 -7.97
C ASN A 32 -0.34 17.45 -8.89
N THR A 33 -0.77 16.71 -9.92
CA THR A 33 -1.78 17.19 -10.88
C THR A 33 -3.18 16.68 -10.59
N GLU A 34 -3.33 15.43 -10.16
CA GLU A 34 -4.63 14.75 -10.06
C GLU A 34 -5.06 14.46 -8.62
N VAL A 35 -4.13 14.30 -7.68
CA VAL A 35 -4.44 13.84 -6.32
C VAL A 35 -4.48 15.00 -5.33
N LYS A 36 -3.41 15.79 -5.29
CA LYS A 36 -3.27 16.91 -4.38
C LYS A 36 -4.30 17.96 -4.76
N PHE A 37 -5.44 17.93 -4.08
CA PHE A 37 -6.45 18.94 -4.19
C PHE A 37 -5.87 20.29 -3.74
N ASP A 38 -6.23 21.36 -4.44
CA ASP A 38 -5.95 22.72 -3.99
C ASP A 38 -6.93 23.03 -2.85
N TYR A 39 -6.67 22.44 -1.68
CA TYR A 39 -7.46 22.68 -0.48
C TYR A 39 -7.23 24.14 -0.05
N ASP A 40 -8.30 24.94 0.01
CA ASP A 40 -8.25 26.32 0.48
C ASP A 40 -7.67 26.42 1.90
N ASP A 41 -7.92 25.41 2.75
CA ASP A 41 -7.28 25.22 4.05
C ASP A 41 -6.56 23.85 4.09
N PRO A 42 -5.25 23.79 4.37
CA PRO A 42 -4.54 22.52 4.59
C PRO A 42 -5.16 21.60 5.65
N ASN A 43 -5.94 22.13 6.60
CA ASN A 43 -6.68 21.36 7.59
C ASN A 43 -7.88 20.61 7.02
N ASP A 44 -8.39 21.03 5.86
CA ASP A 44 -9.51 20.37 5.17
C ASP A 44 -9.05 19.18 4.31
N ARG A 45 -7.74 18.93 4.26
CA ARG A 45 -7.16 17.83 3.50
C ARG A 45 -7.73 16.48 3.93
N LEU A 46 -8.21 15.71 2.96
CA LEU A 46 -8.71 14.35 3.17
C LEU A 46 -7.66 13.31 2.79
N ALA A 47 -6.66 13.10 3.66
CA ALA A 47 -5.52 12.21 3.38
C ALA A 47 -5.93 10.77 2.97
N TYR A 48 -7.04 10.24 3.49
CA TYR A 48 -7.57 8.94 3.10
C TYR A 48 -8.10 8.90 1.66
N VAL A 49 -8.60 10.03 1.14
CA VAL A 49 -9.02 10.16 -0.26
C VAL A 49 -7.77 10.19 -1.15
N ASP A 50 -6.79 11.03 -0.82
CA ASP A 50 -5.55 11.17 -1.59
C ASP A 50 -4.81 9.83 -1.75
N ILE A 51 -4.67 9.06 -0.66
CA ILE A 51 -3.98 7.77 -0.72
C ILE A 51 -4.81 6.70 -1.44
N GLY A 52 -6.13 6.86 -1.51
CA GLY A 52 -7.01 6.04 -2.33
C GLY A 52 -6.72 6.19 -3.82
N ASP A 53 -6.47 7.41 -4.29
CA ASP A 53 -6.08 7.65 -5.69
C ASP A 53 -4.70 7.07 -6.02
N ILE A 54 -3.75 7.13 -5.07
CA ILE A 54 -2.48 6.42 -5.19
C ILE A 54 -2.71 4.90 -5.29
N SER A 55 -3.59 4.34 -4.47
CA SER A 55 -3.93 2.91 -4.52
C SER A 55 -4.42 2.49 -5.90
N LYS A 56 -5.33 3.29 -6.48
CA LYS A 56 -5.84 3.08 -7.83
C LYS A 56 -4.72 3.15 -8.86
N PHE A 57 -3.83 4.14 -8.77
CA PHE A 57 -2.67 4.26 -9.65
C PHE A 57 -1.79 3.01 -9.62
N ILE A 58 -1.45 2.50 -8.43
CA ILE A 58 -0.66 1.27 -8.26
C ILE A 58 -1.34 0.07 -8.92
N VAL A 59 -2.66 -0.06 -8.77
CA VAL A 59 -3.40 -1.16 -9.40
C VAL A 59 -3.44 -1.04 -10.92
N GLU A 60 -3.62 0.16 -11.48
CA GLU A 60 -3.58 0.36 -12.93
C GLU A 60 -2.20 0.03 -13.51
N LYS A 61 -1.12 0.39 -12.80
CA LYS A 61 0.24 -0.02 -13.16
C LYS A 61 0.41 -1.53 -13.13
N LYS A 62 -0.13 -2.20 -12.11
CA LYS A 62 -0.12 -3.66 -12.00
C LYS A 62 -0.88 -4.32 -13.17
N LYS A 63 -2.04 -3.80 -13.55
CA LYS A 63 -2.84 -4.29 -14.70
C LYS A 63 -2.10 -4.13 -16.03
N ALA A 64 -1.30 -3.08 -16.17
CA ALA A 64 -0.48 -2.82 -17.35
C ALA A 64 0.89 -3.55 -17.33
N GLU A 65 1.15 -4.39 -16.32
CA GLU A 65 2.44 -5.07 -16.09
C GLU A 65 3.64 -4.12 -15.89
N GLN A 66 3.39 -2.82 -15.67
CA GLN A 66 4.38 -1.78 -15.42
C GLN A 66 4.78 -1.77 -13.93
N THR A 67 5.68 -2.68 -13.55
CA THR A 67 6.00 -2.96 -12.15
C THR A 67 7.46 -2.66 -11.77
N GLU A 68 8.20 -2.01 -12.67
CA GLU A 68 9.61 -1.65 -12.50
C GLU A 68 9.88 -0.71 -11.32
N LYS A 69 8.88 0.08 -10.90
CA LYS A 69 8.96 0.99 -9.74
C LYS A 69 8.33 0.44 -8.46
N PHE A 70 7.77 -0.77 -8.48
CA PHE A 70 7.08 -1.31 -7.30
C PHE A 70 8.04 -1.58 -6.16
N GLU A 71 9.25 -2.06 -6.44
CA GLU A 71 10.26 -2.32 -5.41
C GLU A 71 10.53 -1.07 -4.56
N ILE A 72 10.89 0.04 -5.20
CA ILE A 72 11.20 1.29 -4.51
C ILE A 72 9.96 1.91 -3.84
N PHE A 73 8.77 1.76 -4.45
CA PHE A 73 7.52 2.20 -3.84
C PHE A 73 7.24 1.47 -2.53
N PHE A 74 7.33 0.14 -2.53
CA PHE A 74 7.06 -0.66 -1.32
C PHE A 74 8.21 -0.57 -0.28
N GLU A 75 9.43 -0.16 -0.68
CA GLU A 75 10.46 0.28 0.27
C GLU A 75 10.07 1.56 1.01
N ASN A 76 9.49 2.54 0.32
CA ASN A 76 8.98 3.74 0.96
C ASN A 76 7.82 3.43 1.91
N VAL A 77 6.90 2.53 1.51
CA VAL A 77 5.80 2.05 2.36
C VAL A 77 6.34 1.41 3.64
N GLU A 78 7.35 0.56 3.53
CA GLU A 78 7.99 -0.09 4.68
C GLU A 78 8.59 0.94 5.66
N GLU A 79 9.31 1.93 5.14
CA GLU A 79 9.90 2.99 5.96
C GLU A 79 8.81 3.79 6.69
N ILE A 80 7.74 4.16 5.99
CA ILE A 80 6.60 4.87 6.57
C ILE A 80 5.92 4.01 7.65
N MET A 81 5.75 2.71 7.41
CA MET A 81 5.17 1.78 8.39
C MET A 81 6.03 1.66 9.66
N ILE A 82 7.35 1.59 9.54
CA ILE A 82 8.27 1.44 10.68
C ILE A 82 8.35 2.72 11.52
N TYR A 83 8.43 3.88 10.87
CA TYR A 83 8.71 5.16 11.52
C TYR A 83 7.48 6.09 11.62
N GLY A 84 6.30 5.64 11.21
CA GLY A 84 5.05 6.38 11.33
C GLY A 84 4.42 6.29 12.71
N GLU A 85 3.74 7.35 13.13
CA GLU A 85 2.81 7.25 14.24
C GLU A 85 1.54 6.48 13.86
N HIS A 86 0.70 6.19 14.85
CA HIS A 86 -0.48 5.33 14.69
C HIS A 86 -1.35 5.72 13.50
N TYR A 87 -1.71 7.01 13.39
CA TYR A 87 -2.52 7.50 12.27
C TYR A 87 -1.87 7.23 10.92
N VAL A 88 -0.56 7.44 10.79
CA VAL A 88 0.18 7.22 9.54
C VAL A 88 0.26 5.73 9.19
N GLN A 89 0.42 4.87 10.20
CA GLN A 89 0.37 3.41 10.01
C GLN A 89 -1.02 2.97 9.55
N GLU A 90 -2.08 3.48 10.17
CA GLU A 90 -3.46 3.24 9.75
C GLU A 90 -3.73 3.74 8.34
N LEU A 91 -3.20 4.91 7.97
CA LEU A 91 -3.32 5.44 6.62
C LEU A 91 -2.72 4.49 5.57
N ILE A 92 -1.59 3.84 5.87
CA ILE A 92 -1.05 2.79 4.98
C ILE A 92 -1.94 1.55 4.95
N VAL A 93 -2.41 1.06 6.10
CA VAL A 93 -3.19 -0.19 6.12
C VAL A 93 -4.58 0.00 5.51
N ILE A 94 -5.35 0.95 6.03
CA ILE A 94 -6.74 1.19 5.65
C ILE A 94 -6.81 2.04 4.37
N GLY A 95 -5.94 3.04 4.22
CA GLY A 95 -5.96 3.90 3.04
C GLY A 95 -5.32 3.21 1.82
N LEU A 96 -4.06 2.80 1.93
CA LEU A 96 -3.32 2.24 0.79
C LEU A 96 -3.64 0.77 0.54
N PHE A 97 -3.50 -0.11 1.53
CA PHE A 97 -3.62 -1.55 1.28
C PHE A 97 -5.05 -1.97 0.99
N GLU A 98 -6.03 -1.52 1.78
CA GLU A 98 -7.44 -1.80 1.51
C GLU A 98 -7.85 -1.24 0.14
N GLY A 99 -7.39 -0.03 -0.20
CA GLY A 99 -7.59 0.56 -1.52
C GLY A 99 -7.05 -0.33 -2.64
N ILE A 100 -5.81 -0.82 -2.54
CA ILE A 100 -5.22 -1.73 -3.54
C ILE A 100 -6.06 -3.01 -3.65
N GLN A 101 -6.46 -3.62 -2.53
CA GLN A 101 -7.28 -4.84 -2.52
C GLN A 101 -8.64 -4.59 -3.22
N ALA A 102 -9.29 -3.48 -2.90
CA ALA A 102 -10.57 -3.09 -3.51
C ALA A 102 -10.45 -2.87 -5.03
N PHE A 103 -9.42 -2.16 -5.49
CA PHE A 103 -9.23 -1.86 -6.91
C PHE A 103 -8.75 -3.06 -7.75
N CYS A 104 -8.11 -4.07 -7.13
CA CYS A 104 -7.73 -5.31 -7.80
C CYS A 104 -8.95 -6.06 -8.36
N GLY A 105 -10.06 -6.06 -7.60
CA GLY A 105 -11.27 -6.80 -7.94
C GLY A 105 -10.98 -8.27 -8.25
N TYR A 106 -11.66 -8.84 -9.24
CA TYR A 106 -11.47 -10.24 -9.66
C TYR A 106 -10.29 -10.45 -10.63
N LYS A 107 -9.64 -9.38 -11.09
CA LYS A 107 -8.65 -9.45 -12.18
C LYS A 107 -7.24 -9.75 -11.70
N ILE A 108 -6.94 -9.42 -10.44
CA ILE A 108 -5.63 -9.61 -9.83
C ILE A 108 -5.83 -10.40 -8.54
N ASP A 109 -5.15 -11.53 -8.41
CA ASP A 109 -5.07 -12.28 -7.16
C ASP A 109 -4.19 -11.50 -6.17
N TYR A 110 -4.82 -10.58 -5.43
CA TYR A 110 -4.12 -9.70 -4.50
C TYR A 110 -3.56 -10.47 -3.28
N TYR A 111 -3.96 -11.73 -3.06
CA TYR A 111 -3.44 -12.54 -1.96
C TYR A 111 -1.94 -12.81 -2.04
N ARG A 112 -1.40 -12.84 -3.27
CA ARG A 112 0.00 -13.20 -3.55
C ARG A 112 0.68 -12.29 -4.56
N SER A 113 -0.08 -11.60 -5.41
CA SER A 113 0.48 -10.86 -6.55
C SER A 113 1.41 -9.71 -6.17
N PHE A 114 1.38 -9.27 -4.91
CA PHE A 114 2.21 -8.19 -4.37
C PHE A 114 3.32 -8.67 -3.42
N ASP A 115 3.31 -9.94 -2.97
CA ASP A 115 4.21 -10.48 -1.94
C ASP A 115 5.69 -10.23 -2.23
N LYS A 116 6.09 -10.22 -3.50
CA LYS A 116 7.50 -10.07 -3.89
C LYS A 116 8.08 -8.67 -3.69
N TRP A 117 7.25 -7.63 -3.59
CA TRP A 117 7.69 -6.25 -3.38
C TRP A 117 7.47 -5.76 -1.95
N LEU A 118 6.47 -6.34 -1.27
CA LEU A 118 6.20 -6.04 0.13
C LEU A 118 7.37 -6.49 1.00
N LYS A 119 7.81 -5.57 1.86
CA LYS A 119 8.91 -5.79 2.81
C LYS A 119 8.35 -6.35 4.14
N PRO A 120 9.17 -6.73 5.14
CA PRO A 120 8.67 -7.53 6.27
C PRO A 120 7.48 -6.96 7.04
N ASN A 121 7.46 -5.67 7.39
CA ASN A 121 6.37 -5.09 8.19
C ASN A 121 5.13 -4.83 7.34
N SER A 122 5.33 -4.29 6.13
CA SER A 122 4.29 -4.07 5.14
C SER A 122 3.62 -5.38 4.70
N LEU A 123 4.38 -6.44 4.46
CA LEU A 123 3.87 -7.78 4.15
C LEU A 123 3.06 -8.38 5.31
N LYS A 124 3.53 -8.18 6.56
CA LYS A 124 2.79 -8.63 7.74
C LYS A 124 1.42 -7.94 7.80
N ALA A 125 1.40 -6.62 7.73
CA ALA A 125 0.17 -5.83 7.77
C ALA A 125 -0.76 -6.14 6.58
N TRP A 126 -0.22 -6.34 5.38
CA TRP A 126 -0.96 -6.79 4.20
C TRP A 126 -1.72 -8.09 4.47
N ARG A 127 -1.03 -9.10 5.03
CA ARG A 127 -1.63 -10.41 5.33
C ARG A 127 -2.64 -10.33 6.47
N GLU A 128 -2.37 -9.54 7.50
CA GLU A 128 -3.32 -9.31 8.60
C GLU A 128 -4.61 -8.65 8.09
N LEU A 129 -4.52 -7.73 7.11
CA LEU A 129 -5.68 -7.14 6.47
C LEU A 129 -6.47 -8.16 5.63
N ILE A 130 -5.78 -9.02 4.87
CA ILE A 130 -6.45 -10.11 4.14
C ILE A 130 -7.16 -11.06 5.14
N ASP A 131 -6.48 -11.44 6.22
CA ASP A 131 -7.04 -12.31 7.25
C ASP A 131 -8.30 -11.71 7.88
N PHE A 132 -8.32 -10.39 8.08
CA PHE A 132 -9.48 -9.66 8.59
C PHE A 132 -10.69 -9.76 7.66
N TRP A 133 -10.53 -9.53 6.35
CA TRP A 133 -11.65 -9.55 5.40
C TRP A 133 -12.08 -10.96 4.99
N GLU A 134 -11.12 -11.85 4.72
CA GLU A 134 -11.35 -13.13 4.05
C GLU A 134 -11.35 -14.33 5.01
N LYS A 135 -11.11 -14.12 6.31
CA LYS A 135 -11.19 -15.15 7.36
C LYS A 135 -10.41 -16.44 7.04
N ASP A 136 -9.08 -16.41 6.97
CA ASP A 136 -8.18 -17.57 6.71
C ASP A 136 -8.47 -18.45 5.47
N ASP A 137 -9.58 -18.25 4.75
CA ASP A 137 -10.03 -19.14 3.68
C ASP A 137 -9.09 -19.11 2.48
N TRP A 138 -8.50 -17.94 2.22
CA TRP A 138 -7.48 -17.74 1.18
C TRP A 138 -6.21 -18.58 1.41
N LYS A 139 -5.90 -18.99 2.65
CA LYS A 139 -4.75 -19.86 2.98
C LYS A 139 -5.01 -21.31 2.57
N ARG A 140 -6.27 -21.77 2.66
CA ARG A 140 -6.66 -23.15 2.31
C ARG A 140 -6.55 -23.42 0.82
N THR A 141 -6.84 -22.41 0.00
CA THR A 141 -6.65 -22.47 -1.47
C THR A 141 -5.18 -22.70 -1.82
N ALA A 142 -4.27 -21.99 -1.14
CA ALA A 142 -2.82 -22.12 -1.38
C ALA A 142 -2.26 -23.49 -0.95
N GLU A 143 -2.77 -24.09 0.13
CA GLU A 143 -2.37 -25.44 0.54
C GLU A 143 -2.84 -26.50 -0.46
N SER A 144 -4.08 -26.36 -0.94
CA SER A 144 -4.68 -27.26 -1.93
C SER A 144 -3.90 -27.25 -3.26
N GLU A 145 -3.51 -26.08 -3.74
CA GLU A 145 -2.69 -25.93 -4.97
C GLU A 145 -1.28 -26.51 -4.82
N LYS A 146 -0.64 -26.32 -3.66
CA LYS A 146 0.68 -26.92 -3.37
C LYS A 146 0.63 -28.45 -3.37
N ILE A 147 -0.44 -29.03 -2.82
CA ILE A 147 -0.64 -30.49 -2.83
C ILE A 147 -0.85 -30.99 -4.27
N LEU A 148 -1.61 -30.25 -5.09
CA LEU A 148 -1.88 -30.63 -6.48
C LEU A 148 -0.62 -30.57 -7.35
N ASN A 149 0.23 -29.55 -7.17
CA ASN A 149 1.45 -29.36 -7.95
C ASN A 149 2.60 -30.29 -7.53
N LYS A 150 2.59 -30.83 -6.30
CA LYS A 150 3.53 -31.89 -5.88
C LYS A 150 3.22 -33.28 -6.46
N LYS A 151 2.04 -33.47 -7.05
CA LYS A 151 1.60 -34.75 -7.65
C LYS A 151 1.82 -34.83 -9.18
N LYS A 152 2.37 -33.79 -9.79
CA LYS A 152 2.82 -33.76 -11.18
C LYS A 152 4.33 -33.89 -11.25
#